data_AF-A0A956ULI0-F1
#
_entry.id   AF-A0A956ULI0-F1
#
_cell.length_a   1.000
_cell.length_b   1.000
_cell.length_c   1.000
_cell.angle_alpha   90.00
_cell.angle_beta   90.00
_cell.angle_gamma   90.00
#
_symmetry.space_group_name_H-M   'P 1'
#
loop_
_entity.id
_entity.type
_entity.pdbx_description
1 polymer ?
#
loop_
_entity_poly.entity_id
_entity_poly.type
_entity_poly.pdbx_seq_one_letter_code
_entity_poly.pdbx_strand_id
1 'polypeptide(L)'
;MYARLLSHIAVTGCIVAVVAAACGGGSSGEEPFEPPAVARAVAVRQIENGVALRKTVIEVEFDAAVYNGKRDAPAFEYVTIDIPSASASDGIETVSASEVRVDGEMVFVTVPRPVPQDSVLHIEGGLFGHTDAPPIQVDVASTLSTFQATLAGSALQPTSPDVVTAGDPPAVTTGDRDTEILRRIMVDHLIGRGTTESIVGRAVGIYDAIDPEIVPSPKIRAALGALAGSFAEPAVEYLFSDVSCTGTPVTLVDFGEIPQGGTLLARVIFDDNGDRIVLLKPSLEGERFELLMPLLAHEAIHCDRVDTIEEETAASAFDILL
;
A
#
# COMPACT_ATOMS: atom_id res chain seq x y z
N MET A 1 9.79 -43.37 27.72
CA MET A 1 9.28 -43.93 26.46
C MET A 1 8.97 -42.76 25.53
N TYR A 2 9.93 -42.40 24.67
CA TYR A 2 9.73 -41.42 23.59
C TYR A 2 9.28 -42.18 22.35
N ALA A 3 8.17 -41.77 21.73
CA ALA A 3 7.83 -42.16 20.38
C ALA A 3 7.53 -40.90 19.58
N ARG A 4 8.48 -40.55 18.71
CA ARG A 4 8.35 -39.58 17.62
C ARG A 4 7.37 -40.14 16.60
N LEU A 5 6.48 -39.32 16.05
CA LEU A 5 5.94 -39.54 14.71
C LEU A 5 6.15 -38.28 13.87
N LEU A 6 7.05 -38.41 12.91
CA LEU A 6 7.22 -37.55 11.74
C LEU A 6 6.09 -37.87 10.76
N SER A 7 5.40 -36.86 10.26
CA SER A 7 4.56 -36.97 9.07
C SER A 7 5.16 -36.10 7.97
N HIS A 8 5.82 -36.76 7.03
CA HIS A 8 6.18 -36.21 5.73
C HIS A 8 4.92 -36.04 4.89
N ILE A 9 4.67 -34.82 4.40
CA ILE A 9 3.73 -34.58 3.30
C ILE A 9 4.57 -34.57 2.02
N ALA A 10 4.43 -35.65 1.26
CA ALA A 10 4.94 -35.74 -0.10
C ALA A 10 3.97 -34.97 -1.02
N VAL A 11 4.46 -33.93 -1.69
CA VAL A 11 3.75 -33.27 -2.78
C VAL A 11 4.10 -34.01 -4.06
N THR A 12 3.19 -34.84 -4.52
CA THR A 12 3.26 -35.54 -5.81
C THR A 12 2.93 -34.55 -6.92
N GLY A 13 3.91 -34.21 -7.74
CA GLY A 13 3.73 -33.43 -8.96
C GLY A 13 2.96 -34.21 -10.03
N CYS A 14 2.05 -33.52 -10.71
CA CYS A 14 1.47 -33.98 -11.97
C CYS A 14 2.00 -33.06 -13.08
N ILE A 15 3.00 -33.53 -13.82
CA ILE A 15 3.40 -32.97 -15.11
C ILE A 15 2.43 -33.54 -16.14
N VAL A 16 1.61 -32.69 -16.76
CA VAL A 16 0.80 -33.05 -17.93
C VAL A 16 1.66 -32.84 -19.16
N ALA A 17 2.20 -33.93 -19.71
CA ALA A 17 2.86 -33.94 -21.01
C ALA A 17 1.80 -34.00 -22.13
N VAL A 18 1.67 -32.92 -22.90
CA VAL A 18 0.92 -32.92 -24.16
C VAL A 18 1.87 -33.34 -25.28
N VAL A 19 1.76 -34.59 -25.74
CA VAL A 19 2.46 -35.07 -26.93
C VAL A 19 1.59 -34.75 -28.15
N ALA A 20 1.97 -33.72 -28.91
CA ALA A 20 1.43 -33.49 -30.25
C ALA A 20 2.35 -34.16 -31.30
N ALA A 21 1.82 -35.17 -31.97
CA ALA A 21 2.47 -35.87 -33.07
C ALA A 21 2.44 -35.03 -34.37
N ALA A 22 3.56 -35.09 -35.08
CA ALA A 22 3.88 -34.34 -36.30
C ALA A 22 2.98 -34.66 -37.51
N CYS A 23 2.79 -33.65 -38.38
CA CYS A 23 2.52 -33.82 -39.80
C CYS A 23 3.08 -32.63 -40.62
N GLY A 24 4.20 -32.87 -41.31
CA GLY A 24 4.44 -32.44 -42.69
C GLY A 24 4.75 -30.97 -43.01
N GLY A 25 6.02 -30.67 -43.28
CA GLY A 25 6.43 -29.48 -44.04
C GLY A 25 7.91 -29.20 -43.86
N GLY A 26 8.71 -29.36 -44.91
CA GLY A 26 10.16 -29.26 -44.82
C GLY A 26 10.67 -27.87 -44.43
N SER A 27 11.64 -27.85 -43.52
CA SER A 27 12.57 -26.74 -43.31
C SER A 27 13.86 -27.30 -42.70
N SER A 28 14.96 -26.58 -42.92
CA SER A 28 16.32 -26.86 -42.47
C SER A 28 16.39 -27.39 -41.03
N GLY A 29 17.07 -28.52 -40.84
CA GLY A 29 17.25 -29.18 -39.54
C GLY A 29 18.19 -28.44 -38.60
N GLU A 30 17.78 -27.27 -38.13
CA GLU A 30 18.27 -26.72 -36.87
C GLU A 30 17.40 -27.30 -35.74
N GLU A 31 18.04 -27.89 -34.73
CA GLU A 31 17.34 -28.31 -33.52
C GLU A 31 16.67 -27.09 -32.87
N PRO A 32 15.42 -27.19 -32.39
CA PRO A 32 14.75 -26.08 -31.74
C PRO A 32 15.57 -25.63 -30.53
N PHE A 33 15.85 -24.33 -30.47
CA PHE A 33 16.59 -23.73 -29.36
C PHE A 33 15.79 -23.86 -28.06
N GLU A 34 16.41 -24.44 -27.05
CA GLU A 34 15.87 -24.52 -25.69
C GLU A 34 16.56 -23.46 -24.82
N PRO A 35 15.82 -22.46 -24.30
CA PRO A 35 16.42 -21.43 -23.47
C PRO A 35 16.91 -22.01 -22.13
N PRO A 36 17.97 -21.42 -21.52
CA PRO A 36 18.36 -21.74 -20.15
C PRO A 36 17.18 -21.61 -19.17
N ALA A 37 17.13 -22.50 -18.18
CA ALA A 37 16.05 -22.49 -17.21
C ALA A 37 16.28 -21.36 -16.18
N VAL A 38 15.19 -20.75 -15.71
CA VAL A 38 15.26 -19.78 -14.61
C VAL A 38 15.39 -20.54 -13.30
N ALA A 39 16.53 -20.38 -12.62
CA ALA A 39 16.78 -20.94 -11.31
C ALA A 39 16.04 -20.14 -10.21
N ARG A 40 15.97 -18.82 -10.36
CA ARG A 40 15.36 -17.93 -9.36
C ARG A 40 14.97 -16.57 -9.96
N ALA A 41 13.87 -15.99 -9.49
CA ALA A 41 13.49 -14.60 -9.77
C ALA A 41 13.05 -13.91 -8.47
N VAL A 42 13.69 -12.78 -8.12
CA VAL A 42 13.39 -12.02 -6.89
C VAL A 42 13.24 -10.53 -7.17
N ALA A 43 12.16 -9.94 -6.68
CA ALA A 43 11.95 -8.51 -6.66
C ALA A 43 12.73 -7.85 -5.52
N VAL A 44 13.67 -6.97 -5.86
CA VAL A 44 14.49 -6.21 -4.91
C VAL A 44 14.09 -4.73 -4.96
N ARG A 45 13.62 -4.22 -3.82
CA ARG A 45 13.28 -2.80 -3.68
C ARG A 45 14.55 -1.97 -3.67
N GLN A 46 14.57 -0.93 -4.50
CA GLN A 46 15.70 -0.02 -4.59
C GLN A 46 15.61 1.06 -3.51
N ILE A 47 16.71 1.28 -2.79
CA ILE A 47 16.84 2.32 -1.76
C ILE A 47 18.02 3.20 -2.14
N GLU A 48 17.77 4.50 -2.36
CA GLU A 48 18.81 5.49 -2.63
C GLU A 48 18.78 6.55 -1.51
N ASN A 49 19.91 6.82 -0.86
CA ASN A 49 20.02 7.76 0.26
C ASN A 49 19.03 7.50 1.42
N GLY A 50 18.72 6.23 1.70
CA GLY A 50 17.75 5.84 2.71
C GLY A 50 16.28 5.96 2.28
N VAL A 51 16.02 6.38 1.04
CA VAL A 51 14.65 6.51 0.50
C VAL A 51 14.35 5.37 -0.45
N ALA A 52 13.26 4.65 -0.19
CA ALA A 52 12.79 3.60 -1.08
C ALA A 52 12.15 4.19 -2.35
N LEU A 53 12.62 3.76 -3.52
CA LEU A 53 12.18 4.28 -4.80
C LEU A 53 10.91 3.60 -5.28
N ARG A 54 10.18 4.27 -6.20
CA ARG A 54 9.00 3.72 -6.89
C ARG A 54 9.36 2.79 -8.05
N LYS A 55 10.54 2.18 -8.02
CA LYS A 55 11.01 1.21 -9.02
C LYS A 55 11.52 -0.03 -8.31
N THR A 56 11.37 -1.16 -8.98
CA THR A 56 11.88 -2.46 -8.51
C THR A 56 12.89 -2.97 -9.51
N VAL A 57 13.96 -3.59 -9.01
CA VAL A 57 14.84 -4.40 -9.85
C VAL A 57 14.51 -5.85 -9.56
N ILE A 58 14.12 -6.59 -10.60
CA ILE A 58 13.93 -8.03 -10.52
C ILE A 58 15.25 -8.68 -10.91
N GLU A 59 15.82 -9.43 -9.98
CA GLU A 59 17.01 -10.23 -10.21
C GLU A 59 16.59 -11.62 -10.67
N VAL A 60 16.89 -11.94 -11.91
CA VAL A 60 16.59 -13.24 -12.54
C VAL A 60 17.89 -14.00 -12.73
N GLU A 61 18.00 -15.16 -12.11
CA GLU A 61 19.15 -16.05 -12.15
C GLU A 61 18.83 -17.24 -13.05
N PHE A 62 19.64 -17.45 -14.08
CA PHE A 62 19.54 -18.58 -14.99
C PHE A 62 20.51 -19.69 -14.59
N ASP A 63 20.21 -20.93 -14.97
CA ASP A 63 21.07 -22.09 -14.73
C ASP A 63 22.31 -22.15 -15.66
N ALA A 64 22.37 -21.25 -16.63
CA ALA A 64 23.51 -21.05 -17.51
C ALA A 64 23.64 -19.58 -17.95
N ALA A 65 24.86 -19.20 -18.36
CA ALA A 65 25.16 -17.84 -18.75
C ALA A 65 24.32 -17.36 -19.95
N VAL A 66 23.77 -16.15 -19.83
CA VAL A 66 22.89 -15.52 -20.81
C VAL A 66 23.72 -14.59 -21.69
N TYR A 67 24.01 -15.00 -22.92
CA TYR A 67 24.70 -14.14 -23.89
C TYR A 67 24.07 -14.22 -25.27
N ASN A 68 23.58 -13.09 -25.78
CA ASN A 68 23.43 -12.87 -27.21
C ASN A 68 24.78 -12.37 -27.71
N GLY A 69 25.42 -13.00 -28.70
CA GLY A 69 26.84 -12.83 -29.08
C GLY A 69 27.35 -11.41 -29.43
N LYS A 70 26.59 -10.34 -29.15
CA LYS A 70 27.01 -8.94 -29.11
C LYS A 70 26.85 -8.40 -27.68
N ARG A 71 27.97 -8.04 -27.05
CA ARG A 71 28.07 -7.59 -25.64
C ARG A 71 27.14 -6.42 -25.24
N ASP A 72 26.61 -5.68 -26.21
CA ASP A 72 25.89 -4.41 -25.99
C ASP A 72 24.45 -4.38 -26.56
N ALA A 73 23.90 -5.51 -27.02
CA ALA A 73 22.51 -5.58 -27.47
C ALA A 73 21.66 -6.33 -26.44
N PRO A 74 20.48 -5.80 -26.02
CA PRO A 74 19.61 -6.53 -25.10
C PRO A 74 19.22 -7.86 -25.74
N ALA A 75 19.41 -8.96 -24.98
CA ALA A 75 19.10 -10.31 -25.42
C ALA A 75 17.59 -10.62 -25.48
N PHE A 76 16.76 -9.62 -25.19
CA PHE A 76 15.32 -9.72 -24.96
C PHE A 76 14.64 -8.55 -25.62
N GLU A 77 13.64 -8.81 -26.46
CA GLU A 77 12.93 -7.78 -27.22
C GLU A 77 11.73 -7.24 -26.44
N TYR A 78 11.04 -8.11 -25.70
CA TYR A 78 9.87 -7.76 -24.90
C TYR A 78 9.99 -8.37 -23.51
N VAL A 79 10.08 -7.51 -22.49
CA VAL A 79 10.06 -7.94 -21.08
C VAL A 79 8.92 -7.21 -20.39
N THR A 80 7.94 -7.96 -19.92
CA THR A 80 6.77 -7.45 -19.21
C THR A 80 6.59 -8.19 -17.89
N ILE A 81 5.86 -7.59 -16.97
CA ILE A 81 5.48 -8.21 -15.71
C ILE A 81 3.99 -8.02 -15.47
N ASP A 82 3.32 -9.10 -15.11
CA ASP A 82 1.97 -9.08 -14.59
C ASP A 82 2.02 -8.82 -13.09
N ILE A 83 1.40 -7.71 -12.68
CA ILE A 83 1.37 -7.22 -11.32
C ILE A 83 -0.05 -7.35 -10.78
N PRO A 84 -0.30 -8.17 -9.75
CA PRO A 84 -1.54 -8.11 -9.00
C PRO A 84 -1.83 -6.67 -8.56
N SER A 85 -2.99 -6.15 -8.96
CA SER A 85 -3.32 -4.74 -8.82
C SER A 85 -4.76 -4.57 -8.36
N ALA A 86 -4.96 -3.85 -7.26
CA ALA A 86 -6.29 -3.53 -6.75
C ALA A 86 -7.05 -2.53 -7.65
N SER A 87 -6.35 -1.82 -8.55
CA SER A 87 -6.93 -0.83 -9.45
C SER A 87 -7.26 -1.38 -10.85
N ALA A 88 -6.77 -2.57 -11.20
CA ALA A 88 -7.03 -3.18 -12.50
C ALA A 88 -8.40 -3.87 -12.53
N SER A 89 -9.11 -3.81 -13.67
CA SER A 89 -10.47 -4.37 -13.81
C SER A 89 -10.54 -5.89 -13.68
N ASP A 90 -9.43 -6.58 -13.98
CA ASP A 90 -9.23 -8.03 -13.89
C ASP A 90 -8.29 -8.41 -12.74
N GLY A 91 -7.88 -7.43 -11.92
CA GLY A 91 -6.95 -7.63 -10.81
C GLY A 91 -5.48 -7.78 -11.22
N ILE A 92 -5.13 -7.63 -12.49
CA ILE A 92 -3.76 -7.75 -13.00
C ILE A 92 -3.42 -6.56 -13.89
N GLU A 93 -2.27 -5.95 -13.68
CA GLU A 93 -1.72 -4.91 -14.54
C GLU A 93 -0.41 -5.38 -15.17
N THR A 94 -0.38 -5.45 -16.50
CA THR A 94 0.85 -5.76 -17.24
C THR A 94 1.69 -4.50 -17.44
N VAL A 95 2.94 -4.52 -16.98
CA VAL A 95 3.87 -3.39 -17.05
C VAL A 95 5.12 -3.79 -17.83
N SER A 96 5.55 -2.94 -18.78
CA SER A 96 6.82 -3.15 -19.49
C SER A 96 8.01 -2.76 -18.64
N ALA A 97 9.10 -3.54 -18.73
CA ALA A 97 10.37 -3.18 -18.14
C ALA A 97 10.90 -1.86 -18.73
N SER A 98 11.43 -0.99 -17.87
CA SER A 98 12.07 0.26 -18.30
C SER A 98 13.54 0.07 -18.69
N GLU A 99 14.19 -0.98 -18.15
CA GLU A 99 15.58 -1.30 -18.43
C GLU A 99 15.82 -2.80 -18.20
N VAL A 100 16.68 -3.40 -19.03
CA VAL A 100 17.13 -4.79 -18.86
C VAL A 100 18.65 -4.83 -19.01
N ARG A 101 19.35 -5.36 -18.00
CA ARG A 101 20.80 -5.52 -17.98
C ARG A 101 21.15 -6.99 -17.76
N VAL A 102 22.18 -7.47 -18.46
CA VAL A 102 22.66 -8.85 -18.36
C VAL A 102 24.09 -8.87 -17.81
N ASP A 103 24.37 -9.79 -16.90
CA ASP A 103 25.67 -9.97 -16.26
C ASP A 103 25.92 -11.46 -15.95
N GLY A 104 26.48 -12.18 -16.92
CA GLY A 104 26.72 -13.63 -16.81
C GLY A 104 25.41 -14.41 -16.76
N GLU A 105 25.15 -15.06 -15.62
CA GLU A 105 23.93 -15.84 -15.34
C GLU A 105 22.77 -14.97 -14.83
N MET A 106 23.04 -13.69 -14.54
CA MET A 106 22.07 -12.77 -13.97
C MET A 106 21.48 -11.84 -15.02
N VAL A 107 20.16 -11.67 -14.99
CA VAL A 107 19.43 -10.65 -15.72
C VAL A 107 18.72 -9.75 -14.71
N PHE A 108 18.96 -8.46 -14.82
CA PHE A 108 18.37 -7.42 -13.97
C PHE A 108 17.30 -6.70 -14.79
N VAL A 109 16.05 -6.83 -14.37
CA VAL A 109 14.90 -6.19 -15.02
C VAL A 109 14.40 -5.06 -14.13
N THR A 110 14.59 -3.81 -14.56
CA THR A 110 14.06 -2.65 -13.85
C THR A 110 12.63 -2.39 -14.30
N VAL A 111 11.70 -2.36 -13.34
CA VAL A 111 10.28 -2.04 -13.56
C VAL A 111 9.98 -0.71 -12.87
N PRO A 112 9.29 0.24 -13.52
CA PRO A 112 9.00 1.56 -12.96
C PRO A 112 7.90 1.55 -11.89
N ARG A 113 7.74 0.42 -11.17
CA ARG A 113 6.77 0.22 -10.09
C ARG A 113 7.27 -0.76 -9.04
N PRO A 114 6.71 -0.72 -7.81
CA PRO A 114 6.82 -1.80 -6.84
C PRO A 114 6.21 -3.11 -7.37
N VAL A 115 6.90 -4.22 -7.14
CA VAL A 115 6.46 -5.57 -7.54
C VAL A 115 6.06 -6.38 -6.29
N PRO A 116 4.77 -6.74 -6.11
CA PRO A 116 4.31 -7.57 -5.00
C PRO A 116 4.62 -9.06 -5.23
N GLN A 117 4.29 -9.87 -4.22
CA GLN A 117 4.17 -11.31 -4.35
C GLN A 117 3.13 -11.67 -5.42
N ASP A 118 3.21 -12.90 -5.92
CA ASP A 118 2.31 -13.45 -6.94
C ASP A 118 2.39 -12.72 -8.31
N SER A 119 3.43 -11.92 -8.51
CA SER A 119 3.75 -11.33 -9.81
C SER A 119 4.43 -12.32 -10.74
N VAL A 120 4.16 -12.19 -12.02
CA VAL A 120 4.67 -13.10 -13.06
C VAL A 120 5.46 -12.30 -14.09
N LEU A 121 6.75 -12.60 -14.23
CA LEU A 121 7.61 -12.01 -15.26
C LEU A 121 7.48 -12.80 -16.56
N HIS A 122 7.33 -12.08 -17.66
CA HIS A 122 7.30 -12.62 -19.02
C HIS A 122 8.47 -12.06 -19.81
N ILE A 123 9.24 -12.96 -20.43
CA ILE A 123 10.37 -12.62 -21.29
C ILE A 123 10.13 -13.25 -22.66
N GLU A 124 9.97 -12.41 -23.67
CA GLU A 124 9.62 -12.81 -25.04
C GLU A 124 10.49 -12.11 -26.09
N GLY A 125 10.53 -12.70 -27.29
CA GLY A 125 11.11 -12.09 -28.48
C GLY A 125 12.64 -12.05 -28.49
N GLY A 126 13.22 -12.65 -29.55
CA GLY A 126 14.66 -12.57 -29.82
C GLY A 126 15.55 -13.14 -28.71
N LEU A 127 15.02 -14.04 -27.88
CA LEU A 127 15.71 -14.60 -26.73
C LEU A 127 17.05 -15.19 -27.19
N PHE A 128 18.15 -14.68 -26.65
CA PHE A 128 19.50 -15.19 -26.96
C PHE A 128 19.85 -15.13 -28.47
N GLY A 129 19.19 -14.26 -29.24
CA GLY A 129 19.38 -14.17 -30.70
C GLY A 129 18.51 -15.13 -31.52
N HIS A 130 17.60 -15.86 -30.88
CA HIS A 130 16.62 -16.74 -31.54
C HIS A 130 15.24 -16.10 -31.52
N THR A 131 14.72 -15.75 -32.71
CA THR A 131 13.38 -15.15 -32.85
C THR A 131 12.25 -16.14 -32.58
N ASP A 132 12.53 -17.43 -32.71
CA ASP A 132 11.55 -18.52 -32.59
C ASP A 132 11.61 -19.22 -31.21
N ALA A 133 12.35 -18.65 -30.27
CA ALA A 133 12.46 -19.20 -28.92
C ALA A 133 11.11 -19.12 -28.16
N PRO A 134 10.76 -20.14 -27.37
CA PRO A 134 9.54 -20.11 -26.58
C PRO A 134 9.62 -19.02 -25.48
N PRO A 135 8.49 -18.41 -25.10
CA PRO A 135 8.46 -17.40 -24.05
C PRO A 135 8.83 -18.01 -22.70
N ILE A 136 9.49 -17.20 -21.85
CA ILE A 136 9.81 -17.59 -20.47
C ILE A 136 8.83 -16.89 -19.53
N GLN A 137 8.15 -17.68 -18.71
CA GLN A 137 7.25 -17.22 -17.66
C GLN A 137 7.79 -17.67 -16.31
N VAL A 138 7.96 -16.75 -15.35
CA VAL A 138 8.46 -17.08 -14.01
C VAL A 138 7.76 -16.29 -12.92
N ASP A 139 7.43 -16.98 -11.83
CA ASP A 139 6.91 -16.36 -10.61
C ASP A 139 8.03 -15.55 -9.92
N VAL A 140 7.71 -14.31 -9.57
CA VAL A 140 8.65 -13.39 -8.91
C VAL A 140 8.43 -13.41 -7.40
N ALA A 141 9.44 -13.87 -6.66
CA ALA A 141 9.40 -13.78 -5.21
C ALA A 141 9.55 -12.32 -4.76
N SER A 142 8.69 -11.87 -3.86
CA SER A 142 8.73 -10.51 -3.30
C SER A 142 8.39 -10.52 -1.82
N THR A 143 8.89 -9.53 -1.09
CA THR A 143 8.52 -9.30 0.31
C THR A 143 7.29 -8.40 0.47
N LEU A 144 6.79 -7.80 -0.63
CA LEU A 144 5.64 -6.91 -0.60
C LEU A 144 4.35 -7.69 -0.86
N SER A 145 3.32 -7.47 -0.07
CA SER A 145 1.96 -7.86 -0.43
C SER A 145 1.40 -6.97 -1.55
N THR A 146 0.35 -7.43 -2.24
CA THR A 146 -0.39 -6.64 -3.24
C THR A 146 -0.82 -5.27 -2.70
N PHE A 147 -1.29 -5.24 -1.46
CA PHE A 147 -1.69 -4.01 -0.78
C PHE A 147 -0.50 -3.07 -0.56
N GLN A 148 0.62 -3.58 -0.04
CA GLN A 148 1.84 -2.79 0.19
C GLN A 148 2.44 -2.23 -1.11
N ALA A 149 2.43 -3.02 -2.19
CA ALA A 149 2.89 -2.56 -3.50
C ALA A 149 1.98 -1.49 -4.10
N THR A 150 0.66 -1.60 -3.92
CA THR A 150 -0.31 -0.58 -4.33
C THR A 150 -0.01 0.76 -3.64
N LEU A 151 0.20 0.74 -2.32
CA LEU A 151 0.56 1.94 -1.56
C LEU A 151 1.91 2.54 -2.00
N ALA A 152 2.93 1.69 -2.21
CA ALA A 152 4.25 2.14 -2.62
C ALA A 152 4.29 2.67 -4.07
N GLY A 153 3.37 2.22 -4.94
CA GLY A 153 3.40 2.45 -6.39
C GLY A 153 2.46 3.55 -6.87
N SER A 154 1.44 3.87 -6.08
CA SER A 154 0.48 4.91 -6.44
C SER A 154 1.16 6.28 -6.44
N ALA A 155 1.15 6.97 -7.59
CA ALA A 155 1.20 8.42 -7.56
C ALA A 155 -0.11 8.85 -6.92
N LEU A 156 -0.06 9.12 -5.62
CA LEU A 156 -1.18 9.57 -4.82
C LEU A 156 -1.66 10.92 -5.38
N GLN A 157 -2.50 10.87 -6.41
CA GLN A 157 -3.23 12.01 -6.90
C GLN A 157 -4.50 12.09 -6.07
N PRO A 158 -4.75 13.21 -5.36
CA PRO A 158 -5.99 13.39 -4.63
C PRO A 158 -7.16 13.16 -5.59
N THR A 159 -8.09 12.28 -5.23
CA THR A 159 -9.37 12.18 -5.92
C THR A 159 -10.12 13.48 -5.68
N SER A 160 -10.05 14.36 -6.68
CA SER A 160 -10.54 15.73 -6.75
C SER A 160 -9.58 16.80 -6.18
N PRO A 161 -8.87 17.56 -7.05
CA PRO A 161 -8.14 18.78 -6.67
C PRO A 161 -9.01 19.86 -6.03
N ASP A 162 -10.34 19.74 -6.12
CA ASP A 162 -11.29 20.72 -5.61
C ASP A 162 -11.58 20.55 -4.10
N VAL A 163 -11.09 19.46 -3.46
CA VAL A 163 -11.32 19.18 -2.03
C VAL A 163 -10.32 19.91 -1.12
N VAL A 164 -9.18 20.35 -1.66
CA VAL A 164 -8.18 21.14 -0.92
C VAL A 164 -7.77 22.36 -1.76
N THR A 165 -8.72 23.27 -1.98
CA THR A 165 -8.31 24.66 -2.22
C THR A 165 -7.99 25.26 -0.86
N ALA A 166 -6.75 25.75 -0.69
CA ALA A 166 -6.35 26.57 0.46
C ALA A 166 -7.13 27.89 0.42
N GLY A 167 -8.40 27.85 0.82
CA GLY A 167 -9.16 29.01 1.22
C GLY A 167 -8.81 29.39 2.65
N ASP A 168 -9.18 30.60 3.05
CA ASP A 168 -9.20 30.92 4.48
C ASP A 168 -10.18 29.96 5.17
N PRO A 169 -9.78 29.31 6.28
CA PRO A 169 -10.65 28.40 6.99
C PRO A 169 -11.93 29.13 7.40
N PRO A 170 -13.11 28.47 7.33
CA PRO A 170 -14.37 29.10 7.70
C PRO A 170 -14.31 29.62 9.14
N ALA A 171 -15.07 30.67 9.43
CA ALA A 171 -15.20 31.14 10.80
C ALA A 171 -15.89 30.07 11.66
N VAL A 172 -15.37 29.82 12.86
CA VAL A 172 -15.99 28.94 13.85
C VAL A 172 -17.38 29.48 14.21
N THR A 173 -18.38 28.60 14.14
CA THR A 173 -19.77 28.87 14.46
C THR A 173 -20.19 28.17 15.76
N THR A 174 -21.34 28.54 16.32
CA THR A 174 -21.94 27.79 17.44
C THR A 174 -22.29 26.35 17.06
N GLY A 175 -22.57 26.10 15.77
CA GLY A 175 -22.85 24.78 15.26
C GLY A 175 -21.66 23.84 15.43
N ASP A 176 -20.43 24.35 15.30
CA ASP A 176 -19.18 23.57 15.39
C ASP A 176 -18.90 23.02 16.80
N ARG A 177 -19.61 23.53 17.80
CA ARG A 177 -19.50 23.18 19.23
C ARG A 177 -20.76 22.52 19.78
N ASP A 178 -21.77 22.30 18.95
CA ASP A 178 -23.04 21.72 19.38
C ASP A 178 -23.04 20.20 19.15
N THR A 179 -23.18 19.46 20.25
CA THR A 179 -23.10 17.99 20.24
C THR A 179 -24.19 17.36 19.37
N GLU A 180 -25.43 17.85 19.47
CA GLU A 180 -26.56 17.28 18.72
C GLU A 180 -26.47 17.62 17.23
N ILE A 181 -26.01 18.83 16.89
CA ILE A 181 -25.81 19.23 15.51
C ILE A 181 -24.72 18.39 14.85
N LEU A 182 -23.55 18.21 15.50
CA LEU A 182 -22.45 17.43 14.92
C LEU A 182 -22.79 15.95 14.80
N ARG A 183 -23.48 15.39 15.80
CA ARG A 183 -23.97 14.02 15.74
C ARG A 183 -24.92 13.81 14.55
N ARG A 184 -25.84 14.75 14.30
CA ARG A 184 -26.73 14.70 13.13
C ARG A 184 -25.96 14.84 11.82
N ILE A 185 -25.02 15.79 11.72
CA ILE A 185 -24.20 15.99 10.53
C ILE A 185 -23.41 14.71 10.18
N MET A 186 -22.83 14.04 11.17
CA MET A 186 -22.14 12.75 11.00
C MET A 186 -23.09 11.68 10.43
N VAL A 187 -24.30 11.56 10.98
CA VAL A 187 -25.31 10.60 10.50
C VAL A 187 -25.72 10.91 9.06
N ASP A 188 -26.00 12.17 8.75
CA ASP A 188 -26.38 12.62 7.41
C ASP A 188 -25.26 12.34 6.39
N HIS A 189 -24.00 12.56 6.78
CA HIS A 189 -22.83 12.23 5.97
C HIS A 189 -22.76 10.73 5.65
N LEU A 190 -22.91 9.86 6.66
CA LEU A 190 -22.86 8.41 6.48
C LEU A 190 -24.03 7.89 5.62
N ILE A 191 -25.23 8.44 5.79
CA ILE A 191 -26.38 8.14 4.92
C ILE A 191 -26.11 8.60 3.49
N GLY A 192 -25.55 9.81 3.31
CA GLY A 192 -25.18 10.35 2.01
C GLY A 192 -24.16 9.50 1.25
N ARG A 193 -23.31 8.76 1.96
CA ARG A 193 -22.37 7.77 1.41
C ARG A 193 -23.01 6.41 1.08
N GLY A 194 -24.30 6.23 1.35
CA GLY A 194 -25.00 4.97 1.12
C GLY A 194 -24.61 3.87 2.10
N THR A 195 -24.14 4.22 3.31
CA THR A 195 -23.81 3.23 4.33
C THR A 195 -25.07 2.55 4.89
N THR A 196 -24.90 1.36 5.48
CA THR A 196 -26.01 0.60 6.08
C THR A 196 -26.43 1.18 7.43
N GLU A 197 -27.68 0.93 7.84
CA GLU A 197 -28.17 1.31 9.19
C GLU A 197 -27.28 0.75 10.32
N SER A 198 -26.71 -0.44 10.12
CA SER A 198 -25.77 -1.02 11.08
C SER A 198 -24.48 -0.21 11.22
N ILE A 199 -23.94 0.35 10.12
CA ILE A 199 -22.75 1.20 10.18
C ILE A 199 -23.08 2.53 10.85
N VAL A 200 -24.21 3.14 10.52
CA VAL A 200 -24.69 4.38 11.16
C VAL A 200 -24.86 4.17 12.68
N GLY A 201 -25.47 3.06 13.10
CA GLY A 201 -25.62 2.72 14.51
C GLY A 201 -24.29 2.57 15.25
N ARG A 202 -23.26 2.00 14.61
CA ARG A 202 -21.91 1.91 15.17
C ARG A 202 -21.23 3.27 15.25
N ALA A 203 -21.32 4.10 14.22
CA ALA A 203 -20.76 5.46 14.22
C ALA A 203 -21.31 6.31 15.37
N VAL A 204 -22.64 6.24 15.56
CA VAL A 204 -23.33 6.85 16.69
C VAL A 204 -22.82 6.28 18.02
N GLY A 205 -22.68 4.96 18.13
CA GLY A 205 -22.11 4.32 19.31
C GLY A 205 -20.70 4.80 19.64
N ILE A 206 -19.84 4.95 18.64
CA ILE A 206 -18.48 5.50 18.80
C ILE A 206 -18.56 6.96 19.29
N TYR A 207 -19.33 7.80 18.61
CA TYR A 207 -19.51 9.20 18.97
C TYR A 207 -19.95 9.38 20.43
N ASP A 208 -20.97 8.63 20.85
CA ASP A 208 -21.58 8.72 22.17
C ASP A 208 -20.69 8.10 23.27
N ALA A 209 -19.78 7.18 22.90
CA ALA A 209 -18.88 6.49 23.83
C ALA A 209 -17.55 7.22 24.10
N ILE A 210 -17.12 8.11 23.20
CA ILE A 210 -15.90 8.90 23.40
C ILE A 210 -16.13 9.90 24.54
N ASP A 211 -15.29 9.80 25.57
CA ASP A 211 -15.34 10.67 26.75
C ASP A 211 -15.11 12.15 26.36
N PRO A 212 -16.04 13.07 26.67
CA PRO A 212 -15.85 14.50 26.42
C PRO A 212 -14.71 15.13 27.23
N GLU A 213 -14.19 14.47 28.27
CA GLU A 213 -12.98 14.93 28.96
C GLU A 213 -11.70 14.64 28.15
N ILE A 214 -11.70 13.56 27.36
CA ILE A 214 -10.58 13.19 26.47
C ILE A 214 -10.72 13.88 25.11
N VAL A 215 -11.94 13.97 24.56
CA VAL A 215 -12.22 14.66 23.29
C VAL A 215 -13.33 15.69 23.48
N PRO A 216 -12.99 16.89 23.98
CA PRO A 216 -13.98 17.93 24.28
C PRO A 216 -14.80 18.35 23.07
N SER A 217 -14.16 18.44 21.90
CA SER A 217 -14.81 18.89 20.67
C SER A 217 -15.81 17.86 20.15
N PRO A 218 -17.12 18.19 20.03
CA PRO A 218 -18.08 17.32 19.37
C PRO A 218 -17.78 17.15 17.88
N LYS A 219 -17.03 18.07 17.26
CA LYS A 219 -16.62 17.95 15.85
C LYS A 219 -15.56 16.87 15.65
N ILE A 220 -14.57 16.80 16.54
CA ILE A 220 -13.56 15.74 16.54
C ILE A 220 -14.23 14.38 16.79
N ARG A 221 -15.15 14.30 17.76
CA ARG A 221 -15.95 13.08 18.00
C ARG A 221 -16.77 12.66 16.78
N ALA A 222 -17.36 13.61 16.04
CA ALA A 222 -18.07 13.33 14.79
C ALA A 222 -17.15 12.77 13.71
N ALA A 223 -15.94 13.32 13.57
CA ALA A 223 -14.95 12.80 12.62
C ALA A 223 -14.51 11.38 12.98
N LEU A 224 -14.22 11.10 14.25
CA LEU A 224 -13.86 9.74 14.71
C LEU A 224 -15.01 8.75 14.50
N GLY A 225 -16.25 9.14 14.84
CA GLY A 225 -17.43 8.31 14.59
C GLY A 225 -17.67 8.02 13.11
N ALA A 226 -17.41 9.00 12.23
CA ALA A 226 -17.55 8.86 10.78
C ALA A 226 -16.50 7.95 10.13
N LEU A 227 -15.45 7.54 10.85
CA LEU A 227 -14.54 6.50 10.38
C LEU A 227 -15.20 5.11 10.32
N ALA A 228 -16.34 4.92 10.99
CA ALA A 228 -17.05 3.64 10.99
C ALA A 228 -17.39 3.16 9.57
N GLY A 229 -17.09 1.90 9.28
CA GLY A 229 -17.27 1.27 7.98
C GLY A 229 -16.22 1.65 6.93
N SER A 230 -15.24 2.48 7.28
CA SER A 230 -14.07 2.77 6.45
C SER A 230 -12.90 1.84 6.80
N PHE A 231 -11.88 1.82 5.95
CA PHE A 231 -10.63 1.11 6.24
C PHE A 231 -9.84 1.73 7.41
N ALA A 232 -10.18 2.96 7.81
CA ALA A 232 -9.56 3.70 8.90
C ALA A 232 -10.33 3.60 10.23
N GLU A 233 -11.43 2.85 10.29
CA GLU A 233 -12.14 2.55 11.55
C GLU A 233 -11.20 2.09 12.70
N PRO A 234 -10.13 1.28 12.45
CA PRO A 234 -9.20 0.88 13.51
C PRO A 234 -8.44 2.03 14.20
N ALA A 235 -8.38 3.23 13.60
CA ALA A 235 -7.75 4.39 14.22
C ALA A 235 -8.42 4.76 15.56
N VAL A 236 -9.73 4.54 15.69
CA VAL A 236 -10.47 4.78 16.94
C VAL A 236 -9.92 3.89 18.07
N GLU A 237 -9.73 2.59 17.79
CA GLU A 237 -9.17 1.66 18.77
C GLU A 237 -7.71 1.99 19.09
N TYR A 238 -6.91 2.36 18.08
CA TYR A 238 -5.52 2.78 18.25
C TYR A 238 -5.33 4.05 19.09
N LEU A 239 -6.33 4.93 19.10
CA LEU A 239 -6.31 6.13 19.94
C LEU A 239 -6.75 5.84 21.37
N PHE A 240 -7.81 5.07 21.58
CA PHE A 240 -8.50 5.01 22.88
C PHE A 240 -8.34 3.67 23.64
N SER A 241 -7.49 2.76 23.18
CA SER A 241 -7.24 1.46 23.84
C SER A 241 -5.75 1.15 24.03
N ASP A 242 -5.48 0.00 24.63
CA ASP A 242 -4.14 -0.57 24.80
C ASP A 242 -3.60 -1.28 23.55
N VAL A 243 -4.28 -1.17 22.41
CA VAL A 243 -3.87 -1.76 21.12
C VAL A 243 -2.80 -0.94 20.40
N SER A 244 -2.53 0.30 20.84
CA SER A 244 -1.47 1.14 20.27
C SER A 244 -0.07 0.52 20.45
N CYS A 245 0.92 0.93 19.65
CA CYS A 245 2.28 0.36 19.74
C CYS A 245 2.94 0.53 21.12
N THR A 246 2.49 1.51 21.90
CA THR A 246 2.95 1.79 23.27
C THR A 246 2.01 1.26 24.36
N GLY A 247 0.89 0.64 23.98
CA GLY A 247 -0.16 0.16 24.89
C GLY A 247 -0.81 1.27 25.72
N THR A 248 -0.61 2.53 25.34
CA THR A 248 -1.07 3.71 26.08
C THR A 248 -2.07 4.48 25.22
N PRO A 249 -3.31 4.68 25.71
CA PRO A 249 -4.30 5.48 25.00
C PRO A 249 -3.95 6.97 25.06
N VAL A 250 -4.55 7.76 24.17
CA VAL A 250 -4.46 9.22 24.23
C VAL A 250 -5.19 9.76 25.45
N THR A 251 -4.64 10.79 26.07
CA THR A 251 -5.26 11.48 27.20
C THR A 251 -6.04 12.72 26.77
N LEU A 252 -5.74 13.26 25.58
CA LEU A 252 -6.43 14.41 25.01
C LEU A 252 -6.36 14.40 23.48
N VAL A 253 -7.48 14.72 22.83
CA VAL A 253 -7.55 15.09 21.40
C VAL A 253 -8.32 16.40 21.30
N ASP A 254 -7.64 17.48 20.92
CA ASP A 254 -8.25 18.81 20.92
C ASP A 254 -7.68 19.76 19.86
N PHE A 255 -8.39 20.87 19.63
CA PHE A 255 -7.88 21.99 18.87
C PHE A 255 -6.95 22.84 19.75
N GLY A 256 -5.68 22.94 19.36
CA GLY A 256 -4.67 23.61 20.17
C GLY A 256 -3.44 24.03 19.38
N GLU A 257 -2.65 24.93 19.97
CA GLU A 257 -1.40 25.39 19.38
C GLU A 257 -0.40 24.23 19.26
N ILE A 258 0.10 23.98 18.05
CA ILE A 258 1.05 22.90 17.79
C ILE A 258 2.49 23.40 18.05
N PRO A 259 3.20 22.85 19.05
CA PRO A 259 4.57 23.26 19.34
C PRO A 259 5.49 23.03 18.13
N GLN A 260 6.23 24.07 17.74
CA GLN A 260 7.21 24.04 16.64
C GLN A 260 6.61 23.67 15.26
N GLY A 261 5.29 23.59 15.12
CA GLY A 261 4.60 23.05 13.94
C GLY A 261 4.01 24.11 13.03
N GLY A 262 4.74 25.18 12.71
CA GLY A 262 4.20 26.36 12.02
C GLY A 262 3.41 26.08 10.72
N THR A 263 3.66 24.95 10.07
CA THR A 263 2.94 24.46 8.87
C THR A 263 2.10 23.21 9.10
N LEU A 264 2.19 22.55 10.26
CA LEU A 264 1.47 21.31 10.56
C LEU A 264 -0.01 21.60 10.82
N LEU A 265 -0.86 20.66 10.41
CA LEU A 265 -2.31 20.71 10.61
C LEU A 265 -2.75 19.93 11.84
N ALA A 266 -2.06 18.84 12.15
CA ALA A 266 -2.19 18.09 13.37
C ALA A 266 -0.81 17.57 13.81
N ARG A 267 -0.70 17.14 15.06
CA ARG A 267 0.50 16.51 15.61
C ARG A 267 0.20 15.74 16.88
N VAL A 268 0.84 14.57 17.05
CA VAL A 268 1.01 13.93 18.35
C VAL A 268 2.16 14.57 19.14
N ILE A 269 1.85 14.98 20.37
CA ILE A 269 2.82 15.42 21.37
C ILE A 269 2.71 14.56 22.62
N PHE A 270 3.70 14.72 23.50
CA PHE A 270 3.73 14.04 24.79
C PHE A 270 3.91 15.07 25.90
N ASP A 271 3.15 14.94 26.97
CA ASP A 271 3.32 15.80 28.15
C ASP A 271 4.55 15.38 28.99
N ASP A 272 4.74 16.07 30.13
CA ASP A 272 5.84 15.80 31.05
C ASP A 272 5.78 14.40 31.70
N ASN A 273 4.59 13.79 31.76
CA ASN A 273 4.39 12.42 32.26
C ASN A 273 4.58 11.38 31.15
N GLY A 274 4.69 11.82 29.89
CA GLY A 274 4.73 10.95 28.72
C GLY A 274 3.36 10.54 28.21
N ASP A 275 2.30 11.22 28.64
CA ASP A 275 0.95 10.99 28.16
C ASP A 275 0.79 11.53 26.74
N ARG A 276 0.17 10.73 25.88
CA ARG A 276 -0.02 11.02 24.46
C ARG A 276 -1.17 11.99 24.26
N ILE A 277 -0.91 13.10 23.57
CA ILE A 277 -1.88 14.15 23.25
C ILE A 277 -1.88 14.37 21.74
N VAL A 278 -3.06 14.42 21.13
CA VAL A 278 -3.23 14.76 19.71
C VAL A 278 -3.74 16.20 19.61
N LEU A 279 -2.98 17.08 18.97
CA LEU A 279 -3.38 18.47 18.76
C LEU A 279 -3.68 18.72 17.28
N LEU A 280 -4.84 19.31 17.02
CA LEU A 280 -5.22 19.82 15.71
C LEU A 280 -5.09 21.34 15.72
N LYS A 281 -4.66 21.93 14.61
CA LYS A 281 -4.49 23.37 14.50
C LYS A 281 -5.82 24.09 14.77
N PRO A 282 -5.85 25.18 15.57
CA PRO A 282 -7.12 25.80 15.97
C PRO A 282 -7.97 26.29 14.81
N SER A 283 -7.33 26.67 13.70
CA SER A 283 -8.03 27.11 12.48
C SER A 283 -8.89 26.02 11.83
N LEU A 284 -8.63 24.75 12.13
CA LEU A 284 -9.43 23.62 11.65
C LEU A 284 -10.77 23.49 12.38
N GLU A 285 -10.99 24.18 13.50
CA GLU A 285 -12.26 24.12 14.22
C GLU A 285 -13.44 24.63 13.36
N GLY A 286 -13.20 25.56 12.44
CA GLY A 286 -14.23 26.06 11.52
C GLY A 286 -14.45 25.19 10.28
N GLU A 287 -13.55 24.26 10.02
CA GLU A 287 -13.59 23.41 8.83
C GLU A 287 -14.68 22.35 8.91
N ARG A 288 -15.05 21.77 7.76
CA ARG A 288 -15.96 20.63 7.79
C ARG A 288 -15.30 19.45 8.49
N PHE A 289 -16.09 18.67 9.24
CA PHE A 289 -15.55 17.57 10.02
C PHE A 289 -14.90 16.47 9.15
N GLU A 290 -15.30 16.34 7.87
CA GLU A 290 -14.69 15.38 6.95
C GLU A 290 -13.20 15.63 6.74
N LEU A 291 -12.74 16.88 6.83
CA LEU A 291 -11.31 17.21 6.71
C LEU A 291 -10.50 16.70 7.92
N LEU A 292 -11.17 16.44 9.04
CA LEU A 292 -10.51 15.93 10.24
C LEU A 292 -10.39 14.41 10.24
N MET A 293 -11.23 13.70 9.49
CA MET A 293 -11.21 12.23 9.40
C MET A 293 -9.82 11.70 8.97
N PRO A 294 -9.25 12.14 7.84
CA PRO A 294 -7.90 11.73 7.44
C PRO A 294 -6.84 12.11 8.47
N LEU A 295 -6.87 13.35 8.97
CA LEU A 295 -5.90 13.84 9.96
C LEU A 295 -5.91 13.00 11.24
N LEU A 296 -7.09 12.67 11.76
CA LEU A 296 -7.20 11.88 12.99
C LEU A 296 -6.76 10.42 12.78
N ALA A 297 -7.03 9.86 11.60
CA ALA A 297 -6.54 8.53 11.23
C ALA A 297 -5.01 8.52 11.05
N HIS A 298 -4.45 9.58 10.45
CA HIS A 298 -3.01 9.81 10.34
C HIS A 298 -2.35 9.82 11.73
N GLU A 299 -2.79 10.71 12.61
CA GLU A 299 -2.19 10.87 13.94
C GLU A 299 -2.38 9.64 14.83
N ALA A 300 -3.35 8.76 14.54
CA ALA A 300 -3.55 7.52 15.26
C ALA A 300 -2.35 6.56 15.15
N ILE A 301 -1.60 6.60 14.04
CA ILE A 301 -0.39 5.77 13.84
C ILE A 301 0.75 6.23 14.73
N HIS A 302 0.88 7.54 14.98
CA HIS A 302 1.98 8.11 15.75
C HIS A 302 1.77 7.87 17.26
N CYS A 303 2.20 6.69 17.74
CA CYS A 303 1.95 6.23 19.11
C CYS A 303 3.15 6.35 20.06
N ASP A 304 4.34 6.70 19.55
CA ASP A 304 5.53 6.98 20.34
C ASP A 304 6.20 8.31 19.95
N ARG A 305 7.41 8.58 20.47
CA ARG A 305 8.14 9.84 20.26
C ARG A 305 8.99 9.87 18.99
N VAL A 306 8.94 8.82 18.18
CA VAL A 306 9.82 8.61 17.03
C VAL A 306 8.96 8.55 15.78
N ASP A 307 8.87 9.68 15.08
CA ASP A 307 8.19 9.72 13.79
C ASP A 307 9.10 9.09 12.72
N THR A 308 8.80 7.86 12.30
CA THR A 308 9.56 7.18 11.23
C THR A 308 9.00 7.50 9.85
N ILE A 309 9.85 7.41 8.81
CA ILE A 309 9.42 7.62 7.42
C ILE A 309 8.39 6.57 7.00
N GLU A 310 8.50 5.36 7.52
CA GLU A 310 7.56 4.26 7.30
C GLU A 310 6.18 4.58 7.89
N GLU A 311 6.12 5.12 9.11
CA GLU A 311 4.87 5.55 9.75
C GLU A 311 4.23 6.71 9.00
N GLU A 312 5.00 7.73 8.64
CA GLU A 312 4.52 8.86 7.82
C GLU A 312 4.02 8.42 6.44
N THR A 313 4.67 7.43 5.84
CA THR A 313 4.23 6.85 4.55
C THR A 313 2.91 6.10 4.70
N ALA A 314 2.73 5.34 5.79
CA ALA A 314 1.49 4.64 6.09
C ALA A 314 0.36 5.63 6.45
N ALA A 315 0.67 6.66 7.24
CA ALA A 315 -0.26 7.69 7.68
C ALA A 315 -0.74 8.58 6.52
N SER A 316 0.15 8.90 5.58
CA SER A 316 -0.20 9.60 4.33
C SER A 316 -1.25 8.86 3.49
N ALA A 317 -1.39 7.54 3.63
CA ALA A 317 -2.44 6.81 2.93
C ALA A 317 -3.86 7.20 3.43
N PHE A 318 -4.00 7.57 4.70
CA PHE A 318 -5.26 8.09 5.24
C PHE A 318 -5.61 9.44 4.65
N ASP A 319 -4.62 10.33 4.50
CA ASP A 319 -4.79 11.69 3.97
C ASP A 319 -5.36 11.74 2.54
N ILE A 320 -5.24 10.64 1.79
CA ILE A 320 -5.60 10.57 0.38
C ILE A 320 -6.82 9.69 0.11
N LEU A 321 -7.08 8.69 0.95
CA LEU A 321 -8.12 7.68 0.71
C LEU A 321 -9.41 7.92 1.52
N LEU A 322 -9.42 8.89 2.43
CA LEU A 322 -10.60 9.35 3.19
C LEU A 322 -11.11 10.69 2.66
#